data_AF-A0A3N9NHV5-F1
#
_entry.id   AF-A0A3N9NHV5-F1
#
_cell.length_a   1.000
_cell.length_b   1.000
_cell.length_c   1.000
_cell.angle_alpha   90.00
_cell.angle_beta   90.00
_cell.angle_gamma   90.00
#
_symmetry.space_group_name_H-M   'P 1'
#
loop_
_entity.id
_entity.type
_entity.pdbx_description
1 polymer ?
#
loop_
_entity_poly.entity_id
_entity_poly.type
_entity_poly.pdbx_seq_one_letter_code
_entity_poly.pdbx_strand_id
1 'polypeptide(L)'
;MNLTYRAVGHQELYDAIRATGAQNIVIAGGIDWGFDLSGILNGFALQGYNIAYDTHPYPWKDTDWDGKWGDIGKEYPIIVGEWGLTKEEAGHQQYGITIAQYMRRQKFCWAAWCLHPSAGPQLIRDWNYTPTWFGELTMKELATPVTLD
;
A
#
# COMPACT_ATOMS: atom_id res chain seq x y z
N MET A 1 13.84 29.23 15.92
CA MET A 1 13.68 28.34 17.09
C MET A 1 13.85 26.92 16.56
N ASN A 2 14.88 26.20 17.00
CA ASN A 2 15.15 24.84 16.52
C ASN A 2 14.58 23.85 17.54
N LEU A 3 13.73 22.92 17.07
CA LEU A 3 13.21 21.83 17.87
C LEU A 3 14.12 20.61 17.68
N THR A 4 14.63 20.04 18.77
CA THR A 4 15.39 18.79 18.75
C THR A 4 14.65 17.78 19.63
N TYR A 5 14.34 16.61 19.07
CA TYR A 5 13.74 15.49 19.77
C TYR A 5 14.29 14.17 19.20
N ARG A 6 14.20 13.09 19.98
CA ARG A 6 14.53 11.74 19.51
C ARG A 6 13.30 11.16 18.83
N ALA A 7 13.40 10.86 17.54
CA ALA A 7 12.46 9.96 16.87
C ALA A 7 12.89 8.51 17.11
N VAL A 8 11.97 7.67 17.61
CA VAL A 8 12.24 6.26 17.95
C VAL A 8 12.43 5.36 16.73
N GLY A 9 11.80 5.71 15.59
CA GLY A 9 11.82 4.91 14.37
C GLY A 9 11.05 3.59 14.49
N HIS A 10 10.94 2.85 13.39
CA HIS A 10 10.11 1.63 13.34
C HIS A 10 10.72 0.44 14.08
N GLN A 11 12.05 0.30 14.17
CA GLN A 11 12.67 -0.85 14.84
C GLN A 11 12.37 -0.86 16.35
N GLU A 12 12.51 0.28 17.03
CA GLU A 12 12.24 0.35 18.47
C GLU A 12 10.75 0.12 18.78
N LEU A 13 9.85 0.58 17.90
CA LEU A 13 8.41 0.28 18.00
C LEU A 13 8.14 -1.21 17.80
N TYR A 14 8.79 -1.85 16.81
CA TYR A 14 8.70 -3.29 16.57
C TYR A 14 9.19 -4.08 17.79
N ASP A 15 10.35 -3.73 18.35
CA ASP A 15 10.93 -4.40 19.51
C ASP A 15 10.02 -4.26 20.74
N ALA A 16 9.41 -3.09 20.93
CA ALA A 16 8.44 -2.86 22.00
C ALA A 16 7.19 -3.74 21.85
N ILE A 17 6.67 -3.91 20.62
CA ILE A 17 5.56 -4.83 20.33
C ILE A 17 6.00 -6.27 20.66
N ARG A 18 7.17 -6.70 20.20
CA ARG A 18 7.67 -8.07 20.45
C ARG A 18 7.96 -8.35 21.91
N ALA A 19 8.39 -7.36 22.69
CA ALA A 19 8.61 -7.49 24.13
C ALA A 19 7.34 -7.84 24.92
N THR A 20 6.15 -7.60 24.35
CA THR A 20 4.86 -8.04 24.95
C THR A 20 4.59 -9.53 24.77
N GLY A 21 5.37 -10.25 23.95
CA GLY A 21 5.10 -11.62 23.54
C GLY A 21 4.20 -11.74 22.30
N ALA A 22 3.81 -10.63 21.67
CA ALA A 22 2.99 -10.63 20.46
C ALA A 22 3.70 -11.33 19.29
N GLN A 23 2.98 -12.20 18.58
CA GLN A 23 3.49 -12.95 17.42
C GLN A 23 2.79 -12.62 16.10
N ASN A 24 1.85 -11.67 16.10
CA ASN A 24 1.14 -11.20 14.90
C ASN A 24 2.11 -10.62 13.86
N ILE A 25 1.62 -10.49 12.61
CA ILE A 25 2.34 -9.76 11.56
C ILE A 25 2.35 -8.27 11.89
N VAL A 26 3.54 -7.65 11.87
CA VAL A 26 3.72 -6.20 11.92
C VAL A 26 3.86 -5.70 10.49
N ILE A 27 3.05 -4.71 10.13
CA ILE A 27 3.09 -4.07 8.81
C ILE A 27 3.68 -2.67 9.00
N ALA A 28 4.85 -2.42 8.41
CA ALA A 28 5.55 -1.15 8.53
C ALA A 28 5.44 -0.34 7.23
N GLY A 29 4.81 0.83 7.29
CA GLY A 29 4.67 1.73 6.15
C GLY A 29 5.97 2.40 5.74
N GLY A 30 6.08 2.73 4.46
CA GLY A 30 7.19 3.53 3.93
C GLY A 30 7.17 5.00 4.37
N ILE A 31 8.16 5.75 3.90
CA ILE A 31 8.14 7.21 4.01
C ILE A 31 7.28 7.80 2.87
N ASP A 32 7.21 9.13 2.79
CA ASP A 32 6.43 9.80 1.74
C ASP A 32 4.96 9.32 1.75
N TRP A 33 4.30 9.46 2.91
CA TRP A 33 2.92 8.98 3.14
C TRP A 33 2.74 7.50 2.79
N GLY A 34 3.67 6.66 3.25
CA GLY A 34 3.65 5.22 3.04
C GLY A 34 4.19 4.76 1.69
N PHE A 35 4.44 5.64 0.71
CA PHE A 35 4.78 5.21 -0.65
C PHE A 35 6.19 4.59 -0.80
N ASP A 36 7.23 5.26 -0.29
CA ASP A 36 8.62 4.95 -0.64
C ASP A 36 9.24 3.93 0.34
N LEU A 37 9.55 2.75 -0.18
CA LEU A 37 10.20 1.62 0.50
C LEU A 37 11.65 1.39 0.06
N SER A 38 12.20 2.25 -0.82
CA SER A 38 13.53 2.06 -1.41
C SER A 38 14.66 1.96 -0.37
N GLY A 39 14.48 2.54 0.82
CA GLY A 39 15.42 2.42 1.93
C GLY A 39 15.65 0.98 2.41
N ILE A 40 14.69 0.08 2.24
CA ILE A 40 14.76 -1.29 2.78
C ILE A 40 15.95 -2.06 2.18
N LEU A 41 16.11 -2.02 0.86
CA LEU A 41 17.26 -2.64 0.17
C LEU A 41 18.58 -1.89 0.42
N ASN A 42 18.52 -0.68 0.99
CA ASN A 42 19.67 0.14 1.33
C ASN A 42 20.05 0.06 2.82
N GLY A 43 19.71 -1.06 3.48
CA GLY A 43 20.13 -1.34 4.86
C GLY A 43 19.18 -0.85 5.95
N PHE A 44 17.97 -0.39 5.59
CA PHE A 44 16.95 0.05 6.54
C PHE A 44 15.83 -0.99 6.77
N ALA A 45 16.03 -2.23 6.30
CA ALA A 45 15.13 -3.33 6.62
C ALA A 45 15.05 -3.56 8.14
N LEU A 46 13.83 -3.72 8.65
CA LEU A 46 13.58 -4.14 10.04
C LEU A 46 14.11 -5.55 10.30
N GLN A 47 14.67 -5.74 11.48
CA GLN A 47 15.20 -7.01 11.94
C GLN A 47 14.19 -7.70 12.85
N GLY A 48 13.88 -8.97 12.54
CA GLY A 48 12.96 -9.78 13.33
C GLY A 48 12.18 -10.79 12.49
N TYR A 49 11.03 -11.21 12.99
CA TYR A 49 10.11 -12.15 12.35
C TYR A 49 8.70 -11.55 12.19
N ASN A 50 7.89 -12.15 11.30
CA ASN A 50 6.52 -11.76 10.99
C ASN A 50 6.41 -10.24 10.68
N ILE A 51 7.21 -9.79 9.71
CA ILE A 51 7.23 -8.41 9.21
C ILE A 51 6.77 -8.42 7.76
N ALA A 52 5.89 -7.48 7.42
CA ALA A 52 5.59 -7.07 6.06
C ALA A 52 5.75 -5.54 5.96
N TYR A 53 5.87 -5.04 4.75
CA TYR A 53 5.92 -3.60 4.49
C TYR A 53 4.68 -3.13 3.75
N ASP A 54 4.35 -1.87 3.95
CA ASP A 54 3.18 -1.24 3.36
C ASP A 54 3.57 -0.12 2.39
N THR A 55 2.88 -0.07 1.24
CA THR A 55 3.02 0.99 0.24
C THR A 55 1.70 1.58 -0.22
N HIS A 56 1.66 2.91 -0.39
CA HIS A 56 0.48 3.67 -0.82
C HIS A 56 0.72 4.37 -2.18
N PRO A 57 0.68 3.65 -3.32
CA PRO A 57 0.83 4.22 -4.64
C PRO A 57 -0.48 4.92 -5.03
N TYR A 58 -0.52 6.23 -4.87
CA TYR A 58 -1.57 7.08 -5.41
C TYR A 58 -1.14 7.72 -6.75
N PRO A 59 -2.07 8.23 -7.58
CA PRO A 59 -1.76 8.79 -8.91
C PRO A 59 -0.73 9.93 -8.93
N TRP A 60 -0.59 10.66 -7.83
CA TRP A 60 0.37 11.78 -7.67
C TRP A 60 1.73 11.36 -7.11
N LYS A 61 1.95 10.07 -6.87
CA LYS A 61 3.25 9.51 -6.47
C LYS A 61 4.13 9.26 -7.69
N ASP A 62 5.40 8.99 -7.43
CA ASP A 62 6.34 8.58 -8.47
C ASP A 62 5.81 7.34 -9.23
N THR A 63 6.11 7.27 -10.52
CA THR A 63 5.73 6.15 -11.39
C THR A 63 6.79 5.07 -11.47
N ASP A 64 7.99 5.30 -10.93
CA ASP A 64 9.02 4.26 -10.76
C ASP A 64 8.66 3.27 -9.63
N TRP A 65 7.61 2.47 -9.86
CA TRP A 65 7.12 1.53 -8.86
C TRP A 65 8.15 0.46 -8.50
N ASP A 66 8.92 -0.03 -9.47
CA ASP A 66 9.95 -1.05 -9.22
C ASP A 66 11.02 -0.51 -8.27
N GLY A 67 11.58 0.68 -8.54
CA GLY A 67 12.59 1.29 -7.68
C GLY A 67 12.06 1.74 -6.31
N LYS A 68 10.76 2.00 -6.19
CA LYS A 68 10.15 2.50 -4.94
C LYS A 68 9.62 1.40 -4.02
N TRP A 69 9.11 0.30 -4.55
CA TRP A 69 8.49 -0.77 -3.74
C TRP A 69 8.45 -2.12 -4.45
N GLY A 70 8.35 -2.17 -5.78
CA GLY A 70 8.24 -3.40 -6.55
C GLY A 70 9.42 -4.35 -6.38
N ASP A 71 10.65 -3.85 -6.50
CA ASP A 71 11.86 -4.67 -6.34
C ASP A 71 12.03 -5.16 -4.90
N ILE A 72 11.57 -4.38 -3.92
CA ILE A 72 11.56 -4.77 -2.51
C ILE A 72 10.63 -5.97 -2.28
N GLY A 73 9.53 -6.04 -3.04
CA GLY A 73 8.58 -7.16 -3.00
C GLY A 73 9.14 -8.52 -3.40
N LYS A 74 10.32 -8.55 -4.03
CA LYS A 74 11.02 -9.79 -4.39
C LYS A 74 11.76 -10.40 -3.19
N GLU A 75 12.07 -9.60 -2.18
CA GLU A 75 12.80 -10.02 -0.97
C GLU A 75 11.94 -10.01 0.29
N TYR A 76 10.97 -9.09 0.37
CA TYR A 76 10.14 -8.89 1.55
C TYR A 76 8.64 -8.89 1.20
N PRO A 77 7.76 -9.41 2.07
CA PRO A 77 6.32 -9.32 1.86
C PRO A 77 5.87 -7.86 1.86
N ILE A 78 5.12 -7.47 0.83
CA ILE A 78 4.51 -6.14 0.71
C ILE A 78 2.99 -6.26 0.62
N ILE A 79 2.31 -5.38 1.33
CA ILE A 79 0.91 -5.06 1.11
C ILE A 79 0.82 -3.65 0.51
N VAL A 80 -0.02 -3.48 -0.50
CA VAL A 80 -0.44 -2.16 -0.96
C VAL A 80 -1.63 -1.75 -0.10
N GLY A 81 -1.38 -1.11 1.05
CA GLY A 81 -2.41 -0.84 2.06
C GLY A 81 -3.46 0.18 1.61
N GLU A 82 -3.09 1.09 0.71
CA GLU A 82 -4.02 2.00 0.07
C GLU A 82 -3.66 2.21 -1.39
N TRP A 83 -4.66 2.12 -2.26
CA TRP A 83 -4.62 2.67 -3.61
C TRP A 83 -6.02 3.13 -3.98
N GLY A 84 -6.10 4.13 -4.84
CA GLY A 84 -7.38 4.62 -5.33
C GLY A 84 -7.26 5.84 -6.21
N LEU A 85 -8.38 6.25 -6.79
CA LEU A 85 -8.43 7.37 -7.72
C LEU A 85 -9.85 7.92 -7.89
N THR A 86 -9.93 9.20 -8.23
CA THR A 86 -11.13 9.85 -8.78
C THR A 86 -11.05 9.80 -10.30
N LYS A 87 -12.02 9.18 -10.99
CA LYS A 87 -11.94 8.96 -12.44
C LYS A 87 -11.95 10.26 -13.25
N GLU A 88 -12.63 11.27 -12.72
CA GLU A 88 -12.87 12.56 -13.37
C GLU A 88 -11.57 13.37 -13.50
N GLU A 89 -10.53 13.03 -12.74
CA GLU A 89 -9.22 13.66 -12.81
C GLU A 89 -8.40 13.12 -14.01
N ALA A 90 -7.72 14.03 -14.70
CA ALA A 90 -7.02 13.70 -15.94
C ALA A 90 -5.95 12.62 -15.71
N GLY A 91 -5.99 11.55 -16.51
CA GLY A 91 -5.02 10.45 -16.45
C GLY A 91 -5.30 9.41 -15.35
N HIS A 92 -6.15 9.70 -14.37
CA HIS A 92 -6.40 8.81 -13.23
C HIS A 92 -7.04 7.49 -13.64
N GLN A 93 -7.95 7.51 -14.61
CA GLN A 93 -8.54 6.28 -15.14
C GLN A 93 -7.47 5.33 -15.73
N GLN A 94 -6.54 5.87 -16.50
CA GLN A 94 -5.45 5.07 -17.09
C GLN A 94 -4.48 4.58 -16.02
N TYR A 95 -4.15 5.44 -15.06
CA TYR A 95 -3.36 5.06 -13.88
C TYR A 95 -3.96 3.85 -13.17
N GLY A 96 -5.27 3.89 -12.86
CA GLY A 96 -5.99 2.81 -12.17
C GLY A 96 -5.87 1.46 -12.86
N ILE A 97 -6.04 1.46 -14.19
CA ILE A 97 -5.87 0.25 -15.00
C ILE A 97 -4.43 -0.25 -14.93
N THR A 98 -3.45 0.65 -15.07
CA THR A 98 -2.03 0.29 -15.10
C THR A 98 -1.54 -0.24 -13.75
N ILE A 99 -1.88 0.41 -12.63
CA ILE A 99 -1.47 -0.02 -11.29
C ILE A 99 -2.13 -1.34 -10.89
N ALA A 100 -3.42 -1.51 -11.19
CA ALA A 100 -4.12 -2.78 -10.96
C ALA A 100 -3.44 -3.94 -11.69
N GLN A 101 -3.13 -3.77 -12.98
CA GLN A 101 -2.42 -4.77 -13.75
C GLN A 101 -1.01 -5.03 -13.21
N TYR A 102 -0.30 -3.99 -12.76
CA TYR A 102 1.02 -4.13 -12.16
C TYR A 102 0.96 -4.96 -10.88
N MET A 103 0.10 -4.61 -9.93
CA MET A 103 -0.08 -5.36 -8.67
C MET A 103 -0.45 -6.81 -8.94
N ARG A 104 -1.32 -7.07 -9.91
CA ARG A 104 -1.70 -8.44 -10.31
C ARG A 104 -0.53 -9.22 -10.91
N ARG A 105 0.27 -8.61 -11.80
CA ARG A 105 1.45 -9.26 -12.40
C ARG A 105 2.52 -9.57 -11.35
N GLN A 106 2.73 -8.67 -10.41
CA GLN A 106 3.71 -8.82 -9.32
C GLN A 106 3.15 -9.62 -8.13
N LYS A 107 1.88 -10.05 -8.17
CA LYS A 107 1.20 -10.84 -7.14
C LYS A 107 1.15 -10.15 -5.76
N PHE A 108 1.05 -8.82 -5.72
CA PHE A 108 0.92 -8.08 -4.48
C PHE A 108 -0.48 -8.18 -3.87
N CYS A 109 -0.54 -8.33 -2.55
CA CYS A 109 -1.75 -8.11 -1.76
C CYS A 109 -2.08 -6.61 -1.73
N TRP A 110 -3.35 -6.24 -1.74
CA TRP A 110 -3.75 -4.84 -1.73
C TRP A 110 -5.10 -4.60 -1.05
N ALA A 111 -5.33 -3.37 -0.60
CA ALA A 111 -6.62 -2.87 -0.13
C ALA A 111 -6.97 -1.56 -0.85
N ALA A 112 -8.13 -1.52 -1.51
CA ALA A 112 -8.60 -0.32 -2.19
C ALA A 112 -9.21 0.67 -1.19
N TRP A 113 -8.83 1.94 -1.31
CA TRP A 113 -9.34 3.01 -0.47
C TRP A 113 -10.40 3.83 -1.22
N CYS A 114 -11.64 3.97 -0.74
CA CYS A 114 -12.23 3.33 0.43
C CYS A 114 -13.71 2.96 0.23
N LEU A 115 -14.18 2.02 1.06
CA LEU A 115 -15.57 1.58 1.08
C LEU A 115 -16.44 2.54 1.90
N HIS A 116 -16.58 3.77 1.41
CA HIS A 116 -17.40 4.81 2.03
C HIS A 116 -18.01 5.73 0.97
N PRO A 117 -19.27 6.19 1.12
CA PRO A 117 -19.90 7.04 0.11
C PRO A 117 -19.45 8.51 0.13
N SER A 118 -18.76 8.96 1.19
CA SER A 118 -18.32 10.36 1.31
C SER A 118 -16.82 10.56 1.54
N ALA A 119 -16.05 9.51 1.84
CA ALA A 119 -14.60 9.62 2.00
C ALA A 119 -13.95 9.23 0.67
N GLY A 120 -13.07 10.08 0.17
CA GLY A 120 -12.50 9.93 -1.16
C GLY A 120 -11.16 9.18 -1.16
N PRO A 121 -10.80 8.54 -2.29
CA PRO A 121 -11.68 8.21 -3.42
C PRO A 121 -12.71 7.12 -3.06
N GLN A 122 -13.97 7.31 -3.47
CA GLN A 122 -15.07 6.43 -3.09
C GLN A 122 -15.10 5.14 -3.94
N LEU A 123 -15.30 3.98 -3.31
CA LEU A 123 -15.69 2.75 -4.01
C LEU A 123 -17.19 2.66 -4.28
N ILE A 124 -18.02 3.29 -3.44
CA ILE A 124 -19.50 3.25 -3.51
C ILE A 124 -20.06 4.67 -3.49
N ARG A 125 -21.20 4.89 -4.14
CA ARG A 125 -21.91 6.19 -4.18
C ARG A 125 -22.86 6.38 -3.01
N ASP A 126 -23.32 5.28 -2.42
CA ASP A 126 -24.35 5.25 -1.37
C ASP A 126 -24.25 3.96 -0.53
N TRP A 127 -25.06 3.87 0.53
CA TRP A 127 -25.16 2.67 1.38
C TRP A 127 -26.01 1.55 0.79
N ASN A 128 -26.52 1.69 -0.44
CA ASN A 128 -27.00 0.58 -1.24
C ASN A 128 -25.86 -0.09 -2.03
N TYR A 129 -24.61 0.31 -1.75
CA TYR A 129 -23.39 -0.21 -2.36
C TYR A 129 -23.33 -0.02 -3.88
N THR A 130 -24.00 1.02 -4.41
CA THR A 130 -23.90 1.37 -5.83
C THR A 130 -22.43 1.70 -6.16
N PRO A 131 -21.73 0.96 -7.03
CA PRO A 131 -20.29 1.12 -7.22
C PRO A 131 -19.97 2.40 -8.01
N THR A 132 -18.87 3.08 -7.65
CA THR A 132 -18.24 4.07 -8.54
C THR A 132 -17.49 3.36 -9.67
N TRP A 133 -16.92 4.11 -10.62
CA TRP A 133 -16.03 3.50 -11.61
C TRP A 133 -14.81 2.82 -10.97
N PHE A 134 -14.23 3.44 -9.93
CA PHE A 134 -13.14 2.81 -9.19
C PHE A 134 -13.63 1.55 -8.45
N GLY A 135 -14.83 1.59 -7.86
CA GLY A 135 -15.49 0.41 -7.30
C GLY A 135 -15.67 -0.74 -8.29
N GLU A 136 -16.11 -0.45 -9.53
CA GLU A 136 -16.23 -1.43 -10.60
C GLU A 136 -14.88 -2.07 -10.97
N LEU A 137 -13.81 -1.26 -11.06
CA LEU A 137 -12.46 -1.75 -11.29
C LEU A 137 -12.01 -2.67 -10.14
N THR A 138 -12.18 -2.23 -8.89
CA THR A 138 -11.83 -3.00 -7.70
C THR A 138 -12.55 -4.35 -7.66
N MET A 139 -13.86 -4.38 -7.92
CA MET A 139 -14.63 -5.63 -7.99
C MET A 139 -14.11 -6.57 -9.08
N LYS A 140 -13.77 -6.02 -10.26
CA LYS A 140 -13.21 -6.82 -11.36
C LYS A 140 -11.88 -7.46 -11.00
N GLU A 141 -10.98 -6.72 -10.35
CA GLU A 141 -9.68 -7.26 -9.94
C GLU A 141 -9.81 -8.28 -8.79
N LEU A 142 -10.71 -8.05 -7.81
CA LEU A 142 -11.00 -9.05 -6.75
C LEU A 142 -11.61 -10.34 -7.30
N ALA A 143 -12.42 -10.24 -8.36
CA ALA A 143 -13.01 -11.41 -9.02
C ALA A 143 -12.02 -12.19 -9.89
N THR A 144 -10.80 -11.67 -10.11
CA THR A 144 -9.76 -12.31 -10.92
C THR A 144 -8.79 -13.06 -10.02
N PRO A 145 -8.77 -14.42 -10.03
CA PRO A 145 -7.85 -15.18 -9.19
C PRO A 145 -6.38 -14.89 -9.54
N VAL A 146 -5.55 -14.72 -8.52
CA VAL A 146 -4.09 -14.74 -8.65
C VAL A 146 -3.60 -16.11 -8.23
N THR A 147 -3.06 -16.87 -9.17
CA THR A 147 -2.42 -18.16 -8.88
C THR A 147 -1.00 -17.92 -8.40
N LEU A 148 -0.68 -18.43 -7.21
CA LEU A 148 0.68 -18.56 -6.72
C LEU A 148 1.20 -19.91 -7.23
N ASP A 149 2.25 -19.86 -8.04
CA ASP A 149 2.97 -21.01 -8.61
C ASP A 149 4.02 -21.58 -7.64
#